data_AF-A0A436BZ77-F1
#
_entry.id   AF-A0A436BZ77-F1
#
_cell.length_a   1.000
_cell.length_b   1.000
_cell.length_c   1.000
_cell.angle_alpha   90.00
_cell.angle_beta   90.00
_cell.angle_gamma   90.00
#
_symmetry.space_group_name_H-M   'P 1'
#
loop_
_entity.id
_entity.type
_entity.pdbx_description
1 polymer ?
#
loop_
_entity_poly.entity_id
_entity_poly.type
_entity_poly.pdbx_seq_one_letter_code
_entity_poly.pdbx_strand_id
1 'polypeptide(L)'
;FEDVLAGIDRDLGAGGRGTIGVLKAAMQVATTDEGSARLLTEQLALSAAAAELRRLGAGRIADAFVETRLAGQWRNTYGMIDSRHDARMIIDTLYPPVN
;
A
#
# COMPACT_ATOMS: atom_id res chain seq x y z
N PHE A 1 -1.35 -11.40 -14.85
CA PHE A 1 -1.81 -10.20 -14.11
C PHE A 1 -2.94 -10.52 -13.16
N GLU A 2 -4.00 -11.22 -13.59
CA GLU A 2 -5.07 -11.65 -12.68
C GLU A 2 -4.56 -12.42 -11.46
N ASP A 3 -3.59 -13.33 -11.62
CA ASP A 3 -3.01 -14.06 -10.48
C ASP A 3 -2.30 -13.16 -9.47
N VAL A 4 -1.66 -12.08 -9.96
CA VAL A 4 -1.00 -11.08 -9.11
C VAL A 4 -2.06 -10.29 -8.33
N LEU A 5 -3.14 -9.87 -8.99
CA LEU A 5 -4.26 -9.19 -8.33
C LEU A 5 -4.95 -10.09 -7.31
N ALA A 6 -5.17 -11.36 -7.64
CA ALA A 6 -5.76 -12.34 -6.73
C ALA A 6 -4.86 -12.61 -5.52
N GLY A 7 -3.54 -12.61 -5.71
CA GLY A 7 -2.57 -12.70 -4.61
C GLY A 7 -2.64 -11.50 -3.68
N ILE A 8 -2.61 -10.29 -4.25
CA ILE A 8 -2.72 -9.04 -3.50
C ILE A 8 -4.06 -8.97 -2.73
N ASP A 9 -5.18 -9.33 -3.36
CA ASP A 9 -6.51 -9.28 -2.75
C ASP A 9 -6.61 -10.19 -1.52
N ARG A 10 -6.14 -11.43 -1.66
CA ARG A 10 -6.10 -12.42 -0.57
C ARG A 10 -5.30 -11.89 0.62
N ASP A 11 -4.12 -11.33 0.36
CA ASP A 11 -3.19 -10.95 1.41
C ASP A 11 -3.57 -9.61 2.07
N LEU A 12 -4.21 -8.68 1.34
CA LEU A 12 -4.78 -7.46 1.92
C LEU A 12 -6.03 -7.73 2.77
N GLY A 13 -6.77 -8.80 2.47
CA GLY A 13 -7.99 -9.19 3.17
C GLY A 13 -9.10 -8.15 3.05
N ALA A 14 -10.00 -8.09 4.04
CA ALA A 14 -11.23 -7.28 3.96
C ALA A 14 -11.00 -5.77 3.73
N GLY A 15 -9.83 -5.25 4.13
CA GLY A 15 -9.43 -3.85 3.92
C GLY A 15 -8.92 -3.54 2.50
N GLY A 16 -8.66 -4.56 1.67
CA GLY A 16 -8.06 -4.41 0.33
C GLY A 16 -9.05 -4.27 -0.83
N ARG A 17 -10.36 -4.45 -0.60
CA ARG A 17 -11.35 -4.51 -1.69
C ARG A 17 -11.39 -3.27 -2.58
N GLY A 18 -11.12 -2.08 -2.02
CA GLY A 18 -11.02 -0.84 -2.79
C GLY A 18 -9.78 -0.80 -3.70
N THR A 19 -8.66 -1.37 -3.23
CA THR A 19 -7.36 -1.36 -3.93
C THR A 19 -7.40 -2.14 -5.23
N ILE A 20 -8.05 -3.30 -5.26
CA ILE A 20 -8.18 -4.10 -6.50
C ILE A 20 -8.98 -3.35 -7.57
N GLY A 21 -10.02 -2.62 -7.16
CA GLY A 21 -10.78 -1.75 -8.07
C GLY A 21 -9.90 -0.67 -8.69
N VAL A 22 -9.05 -0.02 -7.88
CA VAL A 22 -8.08 0.98 -8.34
C VAL A 22 -7.07 0.39 -9.33
N LEU A 23 -6.51 -0.78 -9.04
CA LEU A 23 -5.56 -1.45 -9.94
C LEU A 23 -6.18 -1.80 -11.29
N LYS A 24 -7.40 -2.35 -11.29
CA LYS A 24 -8.12 -2.67 -12.53
C LYS A 24 -8.41 -1.40 -13.35
N ALA A 25 -8.84 -0.32 -12.70
CA ALA A 25 -9.04 0.96 -13.36
C ALA A 25 -7.73 1.51 -13.95
N ALA A 26 -6.64 1.48 -13.20
CA ALA A 26 -5.32 1.94 -13.67
C ALA A 26 -4.81 1.10 -14.86
N MET A 27 -5.03 -0.22 -14.87
CA MET A 27 -4.71 -1.09 -16.00
C MET A 27 -5.51 -0.73 -17.25
N GLN A 28 -6.81 -0.45 -17.09
CA GLN A 28 -7.66 -0.04 -18.20
C GLN A 28 -7.20 1.29 -18.80
N VAL A 29 -6.89 2.28 -17.97
CA VAL A 29 -6.38 3.58 -18.44
C VAL A 29 -5.02 3.41 -19.14
N ALA A 30 -4.10 2.62 -18.58
CA ALA A 30 -2.79 2.35 -19.17
C ALA A 30 -2.85 1.61 -20.51
N THR A 31 -3.95 0.88 -20.78
CA THR A 31 -4.18 0.25 -22.08
C THR A 31 -4.51 1.29 -23.16
N THR A 32 -5.16 2.39 -22.78
CA THR A 32 -5.59 3.46 -23.71
C THR A 32 -4.66 4.67 -23.73
N ASP A 33 -3.87 4.88 -22.68
CA ASP A 33 -2.95 6.00 -22.50
C ASP A 33 -1.66 5.51 -21.84
N GLU A 34 -0.61 5.35 -22.64
CA GLU A 34 0.73 4.96 -22.18
C GLU A 34 1.29 5.94 -21.13
N GLY A 35 0.89 7.22 -21.16
CA GLY A 35 1.31 8.23 -20.18
C GLY A 35 0.94 7.87 -18.74
N SER A 36 -0.09 7.04 -18.55
CA SER A 36 -0.53 6.55 -17.24
C SER A 36 0.22 5.30 -16.75
N ALA A 37 1.16 4.74 -17.52
CA ALA A 37 1.88 3.53 -17.14
C ALA A 37 2.66 3.67 -15.81
N ARG A 38 3.18 4.87 -15.51
CA ARG A 38 3.84 5.15 -14.22
C ARG A 38 2.86 5.11 -13.06
N LEU A 39 1.64 5.63 -13.24
CA LEU A 39 0.59 5.55 -12.23
C LEU A 39 0.25 4.09 -11.93
N LEU A 40 0.05 3.27 -12.96
CA LEU A 40 -0.20 1.83 -12.79
C LEU A 40 0.95 1.14 -12.05
N THR A 41 2.19 1.43 -12.44
CA THR A 41 3.38 0.84 -11.83
C THR A 41 3.47 1.18 -10.33
N GLU A 42 3.23 2.44 -9.97
CA GLU A 42 3.25 2.88 -8.58
C GLU A 42 2.13 2.24 -7.76
N GLN A 43 0.89 2.26 -8.27
CA GLN A 43 -0.25 1.64 -7.59
C GLN A 43 -0.02 0.14 -7.35
N LEU A 44 0.55 -0.57 -8.35
CA LEU A 44 0.88 -1.98 -8.23
C LEU A 44 1.95 -2.22 -7.16
N ALA A 45 3.02 -1.43 -7.15
CA ALA A 45 4.10 -1.56 -6.18
C ALA A 45 3.61 -1.31 -4.74
N LEU A 46 2.81 -0.26 -4.53
CA LEU A 46 2.23 0.06 -3.22
C LEU A 46 1.27 -1.03 -2.74
N SER A 47 0.42 -1.53 -3.63
CA SER A 47 -0.54 -2.59 -3.29
C SER A 47 0.15 -3.90 -2.92
N ALA A 48 1.18 -4.29 -3.69
CA ALA A 48 1.98 -5.46 -3.41
C ALA A 48 2.77 -5.32 -2.10
N ALA A 49 3.37 -4.17 -1.82
CA ALA A 49 4.07 -3.94 -0.55
C ALA A 49 3.12 -4.03 0.66
N ALA A 50 1.91 -3.48 0.54
CA ALA A 50 0.88 -3.58 1.58
C ALA A 50 0.44 -5.04 1.82
N ALA A 51 0.22 -5.82 0.75
CA ALA A 51 -0.08 -7.25 0.81
C ALA A 51 1.04 -8.03 1.53
N GLU A 52 2.30 -7.76 1.16
CA GLU A 52 3.46 -8.42 1.77
C GLU A 52 3.60 -8.07 3.27
N LEU A 53 3.38 -6.82 3.67
CA LEU A 53 3.39 -6.43 5.08
C LEU A 53 2.33 -7.18 5.90
N ARG A 54 1.14 -7.41 5.34
CA ARG A 54 0.10 -8.24 5.97
C ARG A 54 0.54 -9.69 6.09
N ARG A 55 1.08 -10.25 5.00
CA ARG A 55 1.56 -11.63 4.94
C ARG A 55 2.68 -11.92 5.95
N LEU A 56 3.54 -10.94 6.21
CA LEU A 56 4.60 -11.01 7.24
C LEU A 56 4.08 -10.83 8.69
N GLY A 57 2.78 -10.58 8.89
CA GLY A 57 2.21 -10.34 10.21
C GLY A 57 2.47 -8.95 10.77
N ALA A 58 2.98 -8.01 9.97
CA ALA A 58 3.28 -6.63 10.38
C ALA A 58 2.01 -5.76 10.40
N GLY A 59 0.94 -6.23 11.04
CA GLY A 59 -0.42 -5.69 10.92
C GLY A 59 -0.53 -4.17 11.12
N ARG A 60 0.00 -3.65 12.25
CA ARG A 60 -0.05 -2.21 12.56
C ARG A 60 0.75 -1.34 11.58
N ILE A 61 1.85 -1.88 11.04
CA ILE A 61 2.68 -1.22 10.03
C ILE A 61 1.94 -1.23 8.68
N ALA A 62 1.30 -2.36 8.34
CA ALA A 62 0.48 -2.49 7.15
C ALA A 62 -0.74 -1.54 7.18
N ASP A 63 -1.40 -1.38 8.33
CA ASP A 63 -2.48 -0.40 8.52
C ASP A 63 -2.00 1.02 8.19
N ALA A 64 -0.92 1.46 8.84
CA ALA A 64 -0.33 2.78 8.62
C ALA A 64 0.13 2.97 7.16
N PHE A 65 0.70 1.92 6.55
CA PHE A 65 1.12 1.95 5.16
C PHE A 65 -0.08 2.12 4.21
N VAL A 66 -1.12 1.30 4.35
CA VAL A 66 -2.34 1.36 3.52
C VAL A 66 -3.02 2.71 3.64
N GLU A 67 -3.26 3.20 4.86
CA GLU A 67 -3.96 4.47 5.08
C GLU A 67 -3.21 5.66 4.48
N THR A 68 -1.88 5.63 4.49
CA THR A 68 -1.08 6.77 4.02
C THR A 68 -0.67 6.69 2.55
N ARG A 69 -0.57 5.50 1.95
CA ARG A 69 -0.11 5.30 0.55
C ARG A 69 -1.24 4.98 -0.42
N LEU A 70 -2.31 4.33 0.05
CA LEU A 70 -3.43 3.91 -0.81
C LEU A 70 -4.69 4.75 -0.59
N ALA A 71 -4.90 5.30 0.61
CA ALA A 71 -6.05 6.17 0.93
C ALA A 71 -5.67 7.65 1.18
N GLY A 72 -4.37 7.96 1.23
CA GLY A 72 -3.86 9.29 1.55
C GLY A 72 -4.01 10.30 0.41
N GLN A 73 -3.90 11.58 0.75
CA GLN A 73 -3.81 12.66 -0.22
C GLN A 73 -2.40 12.76 -0.83
N TRP A 74 -2.30 13.49 -1.95
CA TRP A 74 -1.02 13.81 -2.58
C TRP A 74 -0.04 14.47 -1.59
N ARG A 75 1.24 14.08 -1.65
CA ARG A 75 2.29 14.58 -0.77
C ARG A 75 3.62 14.69 -1.50
N ASN A 76 4.49 15.56 -0.99
CA ASN A 76 5.87 15.73 -1.44
C ASN A 76 6.87 15.51 -0.29
N THR A 77 6.45 15.67 0.96
CA THR A 77 7.30 15.53 2.15
C THR A 77 6.90 14.33 3.02
N TYR A 78 7.86 13.83 3.79
CA TYR A 78 7.62 12.85 4.86
C TYR A 78 6.93 13.51 6.07
N GLY A 79 6.47 12.69 7.01
CA GLY A 79 5.81 13.17 8.23
C GLY A 79 4.28 13.28 8.15
N MET A 80 3.66 13.00 6.99
CA MET A 80 2.19 12.94 6.89
C MET A 80 1.67 11.62 7.45
N ILE A 81 1.57 11.56 8.78
CA ILE A 81 0.98 10.48 9.55
C ILE A 81 0.23 11.13 10.71
N ASP A 82 -1.01 10.74 10.96
CA ASP A 82 -1.79 11.29 12.07
C ASP A 82 -1.61 10.48 13.35
N SER A 83 -2.17 10.96 14.46
CA SER A 83 -2.03 10.36 15.79
C SER A 83 -2.73 9.01 15.96
N ARG A 84 -3.53 8.55 14.99
CA ARG A 84 -4.13 7.20 15.01
C ARG A 84 -3.08 6.12 14.78
N HIS A 85 -1.95 6.47 14.15
CA HIS A 85 -0.83 5.57 13.98
C HIS A 85 0.30 5.92 14.97
N ASP A 86 0.63 4.97 15.83
CA ASP A 86 1.71 5.08 16.79
C ASP A 86 3.08 5.03 16.09
N ALA A 87 3.60 6.20 15.75
CA ALA A 87 4.88 6.34 15.06
C ALA A 87 6.05 5.77 15.88
N ARG A 88 5.98 5.85 17.22
CA ARG A 88 7.05 5.32 18.08
C ARG A 88 7.07 3.80 18.02
N MET A 89 5.91 3.16 18.10
CA MET A 89 5.82 1.70 17.92
C MET A 89 6.34 1.24 16.55
N ILE A 90 6.04 1.98 15.48
CA ILE A 90 6.56 1.65 14.13
C ILE A 90 8.10 1.70 14.13
N ILE A 91 8.68 2.75 14.72
CA ILE A 91 10.14 2.92 14.83
C ILE A 91 10.74 1.80 15.68
N ASP A 92 10.24 1.57 16.89
CA ASP A 92 10.80 0.58 17.82
C ASP A 92 10.69 -0.85 17.27
N THR A 93 9.68 -1.14 16.43
CA THR A 93 9.51 -2.44 15.76
C THR A 93 10.53 -2.65 14.63
N LEU A 94 10.76 -1.62 13.81
CA LEU A 94 11.62 -1.73 12.61
C LEU A 94 13.10 -1.43 12.91
N TYR A 95 13.34 -0.60 13.92
CA TYR A 95 14.64 -0.08 14.33
C TYR A 95 14.74 -0.13 15.85
N PRO A 96 14.81 -1.34 16.43
CA PRO A 96 14.93 -1.48 17.88
C PRO A 96 16.19 -0.77 18.38
N PRO A 97 16.17 -0.22 19.60
CA PRO A 97 17.36 0.40 20.18
C PRO A 97 18.48 -0.64 20.25
N VAL A 98 19.66 -0.27 19.75
CA VAL A 98 20.86 -1.09 19.86
C VAL A 98 21.36 -0.94 21.29
N ASN A 99 21.31 -2.02 22.07
CA ASN A 99 21.95 -2.09 23.39
C ASN A 99 23.46 -2.21 23.24
#